data_AF-A0A4Y9ZKI2-F1
#
_entry.id   AF-A0A4Y9ZKI2-F1
#
_cell.length_a   1.000
_cell.length_b   1.000
_cell.length_c   1.000
_cell.angle_alpha   90.00
_cell.angle_beta   90.00
_cell.angle_gamma   90.00
#
_symmetry.space_group_name_H-M   'P 1'
#
loop_
_entity.id
_entity.type
_entity.pdbx_description
1 polymer ?
#
loop_
_entity_poly.entity_id
_entity_poly.type
_entity_poly.pdbx_seq_one_letter_code
_entity_poly.pdbx_strand_id
1 'polypeptide(L)'
;MAKKRARGNSAASVEPASKKAKGAGSKATKPASAPDSVKVYAWCFEDMPFEDYRVFVATSSEDLEKLRTWKPKDQDDDEGLPTLMALEFVHHDSLEEDVKGKSRGIAGLFAPFIAEDHEFLLYSDGEPDSALMEITLVKKLPRKGPFSAVDVGSVAHSDLDGFEPVPGHELKEQGYSWVTSVRVERDIEIIRSVQKLVRAHSDGVDTLLEDNKVEASTRTYCVGLLFS
;
A
#
# COMPACT_ATOMS: atom_id res chain seq x y z
N MET A 1 -50.68 -44.28 -5.53
CA MET A 1 -50.87 -44.88 -4.20
C MET A 1 -50.25 -43.96 -3.14
N ALA A 2 -50.96 -43.75 -2.02
CA ALA A 2 -50.62 -43.17 -0.69
C ALA A 2 -49.53 -42.06 -0.62
N LYS A 3 -49.78 -40.77 -0.33
CA LYS A 3 -50.36 -40.07 0.85
C LYS A 3 -49.72 -40.39 2.22
N LYS A 4 -49.01 -39.40 2.79
CA LYS A 4 -48.97 -38.94 4.21
C LYS A 4 -47.94 -37.77 4.27
N ARG A 5 -48.24 -36.48 4.45
CA ARG A 5 -48.97 -35.70 5.47
C ARG A 5 -48.52 -35.91 6.93
N ALA A 6 -47.83 -34.89 7.45
CA ALA A 6 -47.88 -34.35 8.82
C ALA A 6 -47.66 -32.82 8.62
N ARG A 7 -48.53 -31.83 8.97
CA ARG A 7 -49.37 -31.55 10.16
C ARG A 7 -48.58 -31.74 11.44
N GLY A 8 -48.29 -30.75 12.28
CA GLY A 8 -48.65 -29.33 12.34
C GLY A 8 -48.45 -28.81 13.77
N ASN A 9 -48.46 -27.47 13.89
CA ASN A 9 -48.82 -26.65 15.06
C ASN A 9 -47.86 -26.43 16.24
N SER A 10 -47.36 -25.19 16.28
CA SER A 10 -47.41 -24.17 17.35
C SER A 10 -47.56 -24.58 18.81
N ALA A 11 -46.67 -24.00 19.62
CA ALA A 11 -47.01 -23.49 20.95
C ALA A 11 -46.29 -22.15 21.17
N ALA A 12 -47.03 -21.17 21.68
CA ALA A 12 -46.56 -19.83 22.02
C ALA A 12 -46.29 -19.70 23.52
N SER A 13 -45.43 -18.72 23.83
CA SER A 13 -45.32 -17.96 25.09
C SER A 13 -44.65 -18.62 26.30
N VAL A 14 -43.66 -17.92 26.87
CA VAL A 14 -43.70 -17.31 28.22
C VAL A 14 -42.31 -16.70 28.49
N GLU A 15 -42.21 -15.37 28.59
CA GLU A 15 -41.14 -14.68 29.33
C GLU A 15 -41.27 -14.97 30.83
N PRO A 16 -40.17 -14.89 31.59
CA PRO A 16 -40.18 -13.86 32.64
C PRO A 16 -38.86 -13.08 32.77
N ALA A 17 -39.03 -11.76 32.76
CA ALA A 17 -38.51 -10.76 33.69
C ALA A 17 -37.14 -10.99 34.40
N SER A 18 -36.21 -10.12 34.02
CA SER A 18 -35.53 -9.17 34.90
C SER A 18 -34.70 -9.70 36.08
N LYS A 19 -33.39 -9.89 35.85
CA LYS A 19 -32.37 -9.57 36.87
C LYS A 19 -31.38 -8.55 36.32
N LYS A 20 -31.42 -7.35 36.92
CA LYS A 20 -30.41 -6.29 36.79
C LYS A 20 -29.02 -6.87 37.03
N ALA A 21 -28.15 -6.77 36.03
CA ALA A 21 -26.71 -6.67 36.24
C ALA A 21 -26.25 -5.31 35.69
N LYS A 22 -25.86 -4.45 36.62
CA LYS A 22 -25.24 -3.15 36.38
C LYS A 22 -23.78 -3.47 35.99
N GLY A 23 -23.50 -3.57 34.70
CA GLY A 23 -22.18 -3.86 34.16
C GLY A 23 -21.83 -2.80 33.13
N ALA A 24 -20.67 -2.18 33.31
CA ALA A 24 -20.11 -1.06 32.57
C ALA A 24 -20.58 -0.99 31.10
N GLY A 25 -21.14 0.16 30.73
CA GLY A 25 -21.23 0.54 29.32
C GLY A 25 -19.82 0.55 28.76
N SER A 26 -19.42 -0.53 28.10
CA SER A 26 -18.41 -0.47 27.08
C SER A 26 -18.89 0.59 26.11
N LYS A 27 -18.29 1.79 26.19
CA LYS A 27 -18.20 2.66 25.03
C LYS A 27 -17.65 1.74 23.95
N ALA A 28 -18.52 1.28 23.05
CA ALA A 28 -18.10 0.83 21.75
C ALA A 28 -17.37 2.04 21.17
N THR A 29 -16.06 2.05 21.33
CA THR A 29 -15.18 2.95 20.62
C THR A 29 -15.54 2.71 19.17
N LYS A 30 -16.27 3.66 18.56
CA LYS A 30 -16.47 3.62 17.12
C LYS A 30 -15.08 3.41 16.51
N PRO A 31 -14.89 2.45 15.59
CA PRO A 31 -13.63 2.37 14.87
C PRO A 31 -13.34 3.76 14.36
N ALA A 32 -12.13 4.25 14.64
CA ALA A 32 -11.71 5.57 14.17
C ALA A 32 -11.99 5.63 12.67
N SER A 33 -12.74 6.63 12.22
CA SER A 33 -13.01 6.77 10.79
C SER A 33 -11.67 6.94 10.09
N ALA A 34 -11.38 6.08 9.12
CA ALA A 34 -10.19 6.20 8.29
C ALA A 34 -10.07 7.63 7.75
N PRO A 35 -8.85 8.20 7.66
CA PRO A 35 -8.65 9.60 7.30
C PRO A 35 -9.28 9.93 5.93
N ASP A 36 -9.55 11.20 5.67
CA ASP A 36 -10.12 11.62 4.37
C ASP A 36 -9.06 11.63 3.24
N SER A 37 -7.78 11.60 3.62
CA SER A 37 -6.61 11.60 2.75
C SER A 37 -5.51 10.67 3.27
N VAL A 38 -4.77 10.05 2.36
CA VAL A 38 -3.58 9.24 2.68
C VAL A 38 -2.43 9.61 1.75
N LYS A 39 -1.20 9.48 2.27
CA LYS A 39 0.04 9.62 1.50
C LYS A 39 0.60 8.25 1.17
N VAL A 40 1.03 8.10 -0.08
CA VAL A 40 1.69 6.90 -0.59
C VAL A 40 2.94 7.30 -1.36
N TYR A 41 3.95 6.45 -1.37
CA TYR A 41 5.16 6.62 -2.15
C TYR A 41 5.08 5.71 -3.36
N ALA A 42 5.23 6.26 -4.56
CA ALA A 42 4.99 5.56 -5.82
C ALA A 42 6.21 5.64 -6.76
N TRP A 43 6.38 4.63 -7.60
CA TRP A 43 7.48 4.49 -8.55
C TRP A 43 7.07 3.63 -9.76
N CYS A 44 7.95 3.58 -10.75
CA CYS A 44 7.91 2.65 -11.87
C CYS A 44 9.04 1.62 -11.75
N PHE A 45 8.87 0.46 -12.36
CA PHE A 45 9.97 -0.47 -12.58
C PHE A 45 10.52 -0.27 -14.00
N GLU A 46 11.82 -0.50 -14.19
CA GLU A 46 12.50 -0.29 -15.49
C GLU A 46 11.87 -1.12 -16.62
N ASP A 47 11.39 -2.31 -16.30
CA ASP A 47 10.73 -3.25 -17.21
C ASP A 47 9.22 -2.99 -17.38
N MET A 48 8.66 -2.03 -16.64
CA MET A 48 7.25 -1.65 -16.70
C MET A 48 7.08 -0.14 -16.92
N PRO A 49 7.39 0.36 -18.13
CA PRO A 49 7.20 1.77 -18.46
C PRO A 49 5.73 2.17 -18.33
N PHE A 50 5.50 3.41 -17.89
CA PHE A 50 4.15 3.89 -17.60
C PHE A 50 3.25 3.88 -18.84
N GLU A 51 3.78 4.17 -20.02
CA GLU A 51 3.03 4.26 -21.28
C GLU A 51 2.33 2.94 -21.64
N ASP A 52 2.95 1.81 -21.26
CA ASP A 52 2.45 0.48 -21.57
C ASP A 52 1.46 -0.02 -20.51
N TYR A 53 1.75 0.22 -19.23
CA TYR A 53 0.99 -0.35 -18.12
C TYR A 53 0.01 0.64 -17.48
N ARG A 54 0.31 1.94 -17.50
CA ARG A 54 -0.45 3.04 -16.86
C ARG A 54 -0.63 2.82 -15.36
N VAL A 55 0.36 2.18 -14.75
CA VAL A 55 0.38 1.82 -13.34
C VAL A 55 1.61 2.43 -12.69
N PHE A 56 1.43 2.97 -11.49
CA PHE A 56 2.52 3.11 -10.54
C PHE A 56 2.39 2.05 -9.46
N VAL A 57 3.51 1.45 -9.09
CA VAL A 57 3.58 0.64 -7.86
C VAL A 57 3.81 1.59 -6.71
N ALA A 58 3.19 1.32 -5.57
CA ALA A 58 3.29 2.18 -4.41
C ALA A 58 3.25 1.42 -3.09
N THR A 59 3.59 2.13 -2.02
CA THR A 59 3.41 1.69 -0.63
C THR A 59 2.98 2.86 0.25
N SER A 60 2.28 2.60 1.35
CA SER A 60 1.90 3.65 2.29
C SER A 60 3.02 3.92 3.30
N SER A 61 3.04 5.13 3.86
CA SER A 61 3.93 5.44 4.99
C SER A 61 3.69 4.51 6.20
N GLU A 62 2.46 4.08 6.43
CA GLU A 62 2.12 3.17 7.52
C GLU A 62 2.75 1.78 7.29
N ASP A 63 2.74 1.31 6.05
CA ASP A 63 3.31 0.03 5.65
C ASP A 63 4.84 0.02 5.76
N LEU A 64 5.49 1.14 5.43
CA LEU A 64 6.93 1.30 5.69
C LEU A 64 7.26 1.29 7.19
N GLU A 65 6.43 1.89 8.04
CA GLU A 65 6.62 1.80 9.50
C GLU A 65 6.37 0.39 10.04
N LYS A 66 5.40 -0.35 9.48
CA LYS A 66 5.21 -1.78 9.79
C LYS A 66 6.46 -2.57 9.43
N LEU A 67 6.99 -2.39 8.22
CA LEU A 67 8.19 -3.09 7.73
C LEU A 67 9.40 -2.88 8.65
N ARG A 68 9.57 -1.68 9.22
CA ARG A 68 10.68 -1.39 10.16
C ARG A 68 10.68 -2.25 11.42
N THR A 69 9.52 -2.71 11.84
CA THR A 69 9.36 -3.49 13.09
C THR A 69 9.00 -4.95 12.84
N TRP A 70 8.50 -5.27 11.65
CA TRP A 70 8.18 -6.61 11.23
C TRP A 70 9.45 -7.40 10.86
N LYS A 71 9.48 -8.67 11.24
CA LYS A 71 10.54 -9.62 10.87
C LYS A 71 9.91 -10.98 10.60
N PRO A 72 10.31 -11.66 9.53
CA PRO A 72 9.86 -13.03 9.27
C PRO A 72 10.46 -13.99 10.30
N LYS A 73 9.70 -15.02 10.69
CA LYS A 73 10.14 -16.08 11.61
C LYS A 73 11.09 -17.07 10.93
N ASP A 74 10.87 -17.31 9.64
CA ASP A 74 11.66 -18.16 8.77
C ASP A 74 11.54 -17.68 7.31
N GLN A 75 12.21 -18.37 6.40
CA GLN A 75 12.27 -18.00 4.97
C GLN A 75 10.92 -18.05 4.23
N ASP A 76 9.91 -18.71 4.81
CA ASP A 76 8.59 -18.90 4.22
C ASP A 76 7.51 -18.05 4.94
N ASP A 77 7.88 -17.29 5.99
CA ASP A 77 6.96 -16.49 6.81
C ASP A 77 6.68 -15.12 6.19
N ASP A 78 5.80 -15.08 5.19
CA ASP A 78 5.28 -13.86 4.57
C ASP A 78 4.09 -13.24 5.34
N GLU A 79 3.67 -13.86 6.46
CA GLU A 79 2.52 -13.42 7.23
C GLU A 79 2.74 -12.02 7.83
N GLY A 80 1.97 -11.06 7.32
CA GLY A 80 2.05 -9.66 7.76
C GLY A 80 3.08 -8.81 7.03
N LEU A 81 3.73 -9.35 5.98
CA LEU A 81 4.48 -8.54 5.03
C LEU A 81 3.54 -7.47 4.44
N PRO A 82 3.90 -6.17 4.51
CA PRO A 82 3.03 -5.14 3.96
C PRO A 82 2.83 -5.31 2.45
N THR A 83 1.58 -5.24 1.99
CA THR A 83 1.22 -5.42 0.59
C THR A 83 1.61 -4.19 -0.23
N LEU A 84 2.15 -4.42 -1.43
CA LEU A 84 2.36 -3.36 -2.43
C LEU A 84 1.02 -3.01 -3.11
N MET A 85 0.84 -1.74 -3.45
CA MET A 85 -0.38 -1.27 -4.11
C MET A 85 -0.12 -0.85 -5.55
N ALA A 86 -1.10 -1.06 -6.41
CA ALA A 86 -1.13 -0.57 -7.78
C ALA A 86 -1.97 0.70 -7.83
N LEU A 87 -1.44 1.76 -8.46
CA LEU A 87 -2.15 2.99 -8.78
C LEU A 87 -2.40 3.01 -10.29
N GLU A 88 -3.57 2.53 -10.70
CA GLU A 88 -3.93 2.37 -12.11
C GLU A 88 -4.66 3.60 -12.65
N PHE A 89 -4.12 4.21 -13.70
CA PHE A 89 -4.71 5.36 -14.38
C PHE A 89 -5.54 4.91 -15.58
N VAL A 90 -6.56 4.07 -15.32
CA VAL A 90 -7.40 3.38 -16.34
C VAL A 90 -8.07 4.27 -17.40
N HIS A 91 -8.11 5.58 -17.17
CA HIS A 91 -8.70 6.56 -18.07
C HIS A 91 -7.68 7.35 -18.89
N HIS A 92 -6.40 7.10 -18.68
CA HIS A 92 -5.30 7.90 -19.21
C HIS A 92 -4.38 7.02 -20.04
N ASP A 93 -4.17 7.41 -21.30
CA ASP A 93 -3.09 6.86 -22.14
C ASP A 93 -1.74 7.52 -21.79
N SER A 94 -1.77 8.74 -21.25
CA SER A 94 -0.62 9.48 -20.71
C SER A 94 -1.05 10.40 -19.56
N LEU A 95 -0.09 10.95 -18.82
CA LEU A 95 -0.33 11.89 -17.72
C LEU A 95 -0.37 13.37 -18.17
N GLU A 96 -0.44 13.63 -19.47
CA GLU A 96 -0.42 14.98 -20.04
C GLU A 96 -1.82 15.55 -20.32
N GLU A 97 -2.80 14.71 -20.65
CA GLU A 97 -4.10 15.15 -21.12
C GLU A 97 -5.22 14.91 -20.10
N ASP A 98 -6.00 15.96 -19.83
CA ASP A 98 -7.18 15.86 -18.97
C ASP A 98 -8.31 15.07 -19.64
N VAL A 99 -8.95 14.19 -18.87
CA VAL A 99 -10.13 13.45 -19.27
C VAL A 99 -11.34 13.95 -18.50
N LYS A 100 -12.39 14.33 -19.23
CA LYS A 100 -13.59 14.96 -18.68
C LYS A 100 -14.18 14.15 -17.52
N GLY A 101 -14.20 14.75 -16.32
CA GLY A 101 -14.76 14.16 -15.11
C GLY A 101 -13.86 13.12 -14.43
N LYS A 102 -12.68 12.84 -15.00
CA LYS A 102 -11.66 11.94 -14.45
C LYS A 102 -10.42 12.70 -14.01
N SER A 103 -10.12 13.82 -14.64
CA SER A 103 -8.99 14.66 -14.23
C SER A 103 -9.23 16.14 -14.53
N ARG A 104 -8.38 16.96 -13.92
CA ARG A 104 -8.23 18.39 -14.17
C ARG A 104 -6.80 18.78 -13.85
N GLY A 105 -6.09 19.43 -14.77
CA GLY A 105 -4.71 19.84 -14.60
C GLY A 105 -3.72 18.68 -14.36
N ILE A 106 -3.93 17.51 -14.97
CA ILE A 106 -3.08 16.33 -14.74
C ILE A 106 -1.61 16.55 -15.15
N ALA A 107 -1.34 17.23 -16.27
CA ALA A 107 0.04 17.56 -16.68
C ALA A 107 0.79 18.36 -15.62
N GLY A 108 0.11 19.32 -14.97
CA GLY A 108 0.70 20.10 -13.89
C GLY A 108 0.86 19.29 -12.60
N LEU A 109 -0.02 18.31 -12.38
CA LEU A 109 0.02 17.43 -11.22
C LEU A 109 1.21 16.47 -11.29
N PHE A 110 1.48 15.91 -12.48
CA PHE A 110 2.58 14.96 -12.72
C PHE A 110 3.77 15.57 -13.47
N ALA A 111 3.88 16.90 -13.46
CA ALA A 111 4.98 17.61 -14.14
C ALA A 111 6.38 17.07 -13.79
N PRO A 112 6.70 16.68 -12.54
CA PRO A 112 8.00 16.07 -12.25
C PRO A 112 8.26 14.77 -13.00
N PHE A 113 7.25 13.87 -13.06
CA PHE A 113 7.36 12.60 -13.77
C PHE A 113 7.46 12.81 -15.29
N ILE A 114 6.64 13.71 -15.85
CA ILE A 114 6.66 14.01 -17.29
C ILE A 114 8.00 14.63 -17.72
N ALA A 115 8.64 15.39 -16.84
CA ALA A 115 9.91 16.02 -17.14
C ALA A 115 11.09 15.05 -17.09
N GLU A 116 11.07 14.09 -16.16
CA GLU A 116 12.17 13.15 -15.93
C GLU A 116 11.66 11.83 -15.33
N ASP A 117 11.07 10.98 -16.16
CA ASP A 117 10.45 9.72 -15.75
C ASP A 117 11.46 8.72 -15.17
N HIS A 118 12.66 8.67 -15.76
CA HIS A 118 13.73 7.76 -15.37
C HIS A 118 14.20 7.97 -13.92
N GLU A 119 13.98 9.16 -13.35
CA GLU A 119 14.28 9.45 -11.95
C GLU A 119 13.40 8.62 -11.00
N PHE A 120 12.22 8.19 -11.46
CA PHE A 120 11.24 7.44 -10.68
C PHE A 120 11.27 5.93 -10.97
N LEU A 121 12.31 5.44 -11.65
CA LEU A 121 12.58 4.02 -11.82
C LEU A 121 13.26 3.48 -10.56
N LEU A 122 12.62 2.54 -9.89
CA LEU A 122 13.16 1.91 -8.69
C LEU A 122 13.90 0.62 -9.05
N TYR A 123 15.19 0.60 -8.73
CA TYR A 123 16.00 -0.61 -8.74
C TYR A 123 16.09 -1.16 -7.31
N SER A 124 15.51 -2.34 -7.07
CA SER A 124 15.53 -2.97 -5.74
C SER A 124 16.95 -3.22 -5.23
N ASP A 125 17.85 -3.61 -6.13
CA ASP A 125 19.27 -3.92 -5.85
C ASP A 125 20.24 -2.74 -6.04
N GLY A 126 19.76 -1.59 -6.49
CA GLY A 126 20.60 -0.43 -6.81
C GLY A 126 20.92 0.47 -5.61
N GLU A 127 21.84 1.41 -5.84
CA GLU A 127 21.99 2.57 -4.95
C GLU A 127 20.68 3.38 -4.91
N PRO A 128 20.33 4.02 -3.77
CA PRO A 128 19.10 4.78 -3.60
C PRO A 128 19.20 6.18 -4.26
N ASP A 129 19.71 6.23 -5.48
CA ASP A 129 19.88 7.45 -6.27
C ASP A 129 18.60 7.84 -7.02
N SER A 130 17.58 6.96 -7.01
CA SER A 130 16.25 7.23 -7.56
C SER A 130 15.42 8.13 -6.65
N ALA A 131 14.27 8.54 -7.15
CA ALA A 131 13.27 9.29 -6.43
C ALA A 131 11.96 8.51 -6.36
N LEU A 132 11.13 8.90 -5.38
CA LEU A 132 9.75 8.42 -5.30
C LEU A 132 8.80 9.58 -5.53
N MET A 133 7.60 9.27 -6.02
CA MET A 133 6.49 10.19 -6.02
C MET A 133 5.72 10.06 -4.70
N GLU A 134 5.78 11.07 -3.84
CA GLU A 134 4.82 11.20 -2.73
C GLU A 134 3.47 11.66 -3.28
N ILE A 135 2.52 10.74 -3.37
CA ILE A 135 1.18 10.95 -3.91
C ILE A 135 0.18 11.08 -2.75
N THR A 136 -0.67 12.12 -2.80
CA THR A 136 -1.80 12.26 -1.87
C THR A 136 -3.09 11.77 -2.53
N LEU A 137 -3.65 10.69 -1.97
CA LEU A 137 -4.94 10.12 -2.34
C LEU A 137 -6.05 10.67 -1.44
N VAL A 138 -7.23 10.95 -2.01
CA VAL A 138 -8.42 11.37 -1.27
C VAL A 138 -9.65 10.58 -1.69
N LYS A 139 -10.64 10.52 -0.80
CA LYS A 139 -11.89 9.77 -1.03
C LYS A 139 -12.90 10.50 -1.92
N LYS A 140 -12.91 11.83 -1.86
CA LYS A 140 -13.93 12.66 -2.50
C LYS A 140 -13.33 13.44 -3.66
N LEU A 141 -14.06 13.48 -4.78
CA LEU A 141 -13.72 14.29 -5.94
C LEU A 141 -13.46 15.77 -5.53
N PRO A 142 -12.26 16.31 -5.78
CA PRO A 142 -11.94 17.69 -5.43
C PRO A 142 -12.73 18.72 -6.22
N ARG A 143 -13.39 19.66 -5.51
CA ARG A 143 -14.14 20.75 -6.15
C ARG A 143 -13.24 21.77 -6.86
N LYS A 144 -12.01 21.94 -6.36
CA LYS A 144 -11.01 22.91 -6.87
C LYS A 144 -9.65 22.23 -6.98
N GLY A 145 -8.73 22.86 -7.72
CA GLY A 145 -7.35 22.39 -7.88
C GLY A 145 -7.21 21.20 -8.83
N PRO A 146 -5.97 20.79 -9.12
CA PRO A 146 -5.73 19.65 -9.97
C PRO A 146 -6.16 18.34 -9.30
N PHE A 147 -6.58 17.37 -10.10
CA PHE A 147 -6.84 16.02 -9.64
C PHE A 147 -6.74 15.01 -10.79
N SER A 148 -6.54 13.73 -10.44
CA SER A 148 -6.68 12.62 -11.37
C SER A 148 -7.38 11.44 -10.70
N ALA A 149 -8.24 10.75 -11.45
CA ALA A 149 -8.89 9.52 -11.02
C ALA A 149 -7.87 8.37 -11.09
N VAL A 150 -7.87 7.55 -10.05
CA VAL A 150 -7.01 6.37 -9.97
C VAL A 150 -7.84 5.21 -9.45
N ASP A 151 -7.61 4.02 -9.99
CA ASP A 151 -8.06 2.78 -9.38
C ASP A 151 -6.93 2.21 -8.51
N VAL A 152 -7.26 1.78 -7.30
CA VAL A 152 -6.26 1.28 -6.35
C VAL A 152 -6.35 -0.24 -6.26
N GLY A 153 -5.35 -0.93 -6.80
CA GLY A 153 -5.19 -2.38 -6.73
C GLY A 153 -4.13 -2.79 -5.72
N SER A 154 -3.95 -4.11 -5.56
CA SER A 154 -2.72 -4.66 -4.99
C SER A 154 -1.76 -4.99 -6.13
N VAL A 155 -0.55 -5.37 -5.77
CA VAL A 155 0.43 -5.92 -6.71
C VAL A 155 0.74 -7.36 -6.31
N ALA A 156 0.79 -8.25 -7.29
CA ALA A 156 1.33 -9.60 -7.14
C ALA A 156 2.67 -9.68 -7.88
N HIS A 157 3.60 -10.49 -7.39
CA HIS A 157 4.86 -10.77 -8.08
C HIS A 157 4.85 -12.19 -8.67
N SER A 158 5.43 -12.36 -9.85
CA SER A 158 5.71 -13.66 -10.45
C SER A 158 7.08 -13.65 -11.12
N ASP A 159 7.75 -14.82 -11.14
CA ASP A 159 9.08 -14.95 -11.76
C ASP A 159 9.10 -14.70 -13.28
N LEU A 160 7.94 -14.79 -13.94
CA LEU A 160 7.82 -14.68 -15.40
C LEU A 160 7.53 -13.25 -15.83
N ASP A 161 6.57 -12.62 -15.16
CA ASP A 161 6.00 -11.34 -15.58
C ASP A 161 6.34 -10.19 -14.61
N GLY A 162 7.08 -10.49 -13.54
CA GLY A 162 7.44 -9.51 -12.51
C GLY A 162 6.23 -9.08 -11.69
N PHE A 163 6.13 -7.78 -11.41
CA PHE A 163 5.06 -7.21 -10.61
C PHE A 163 3.82 -6.88 -11.45
N GLU A 164 2.67 -7.50 -11.18
CA GLU A 164 1.43 -7.25 -11.91
C GLU A 164 0.34 -6.64 -11.01
N PRO A 165 -0.47 -5.69 -11.52
CA PRO A 165 -1.62 -5.18 -10.80
C PRO A 165 -2.70 -6.27 -10.66
N VAL A 166 -3.20 -6.46 -9.45
CA VAL A 166 -4.31 -7.37 -9.16
C VAL A 166 -5.44 -6.65 -8.43
N PRO A 167 -6.71 -7.04 -8.66
CA PRO A 167 -7.83 -6.42 -7.98
C PRO A 167 -7.78 -6.60 -6.46
N GLY A 168 -8.21 -5.57 -5.74
CA GLY A 168 -8.44 -5.62 -4.30
C GLY A 168 -7.28 -5.02 -3.53
N HIS A 169 -7.55 -3.94 -2.80
CA HIS A 169 -6.64 -3.31 -1.85
C HIS A 169 -7.47 -2.53 -0.84
N GLU A 170 -7.04 -2.49 0.43
CA GLU A 170 -7.83 -1.91 1.51
C GLU A 170 -8.20 -0.44 1.23
N LEU A 171 -7.29 0.34 0.65
CA LEU A 171 -7.57 1.74 0.32
C LEU A 171 -8.70 1.90 -0.73
N LYS A 172 -8.86 0.97 -1.66
CA LYS A 172 -9.99 0.99 -2.60
C LYS A 172 -11.31 0.75 -1.86
N GLU A 173 -11.32 -0.21 -0.94
CA GLU A 173 -12.50 -0.51 -0.10
C GLU A 173 -12.87 0.67 0.82
N GLN A 174 -11.86 1.42 1.29
CA GLN A 174 -12.03 2.64 2.05
C GLN A 174 -12.45 3.86 1.19
N GLY A 175 -12.50 3.70 -0.14
CA GLY A 175 -13.04 4.69 -1.08
C GLY A 175 -12.04 5.73 -1.59
N TYR A 176 -10.74 5.49 -1.47
CA TYR A 176 -9.73 6.37 -2.08
C TYR A 176 -9.71 6.17 -3.60
N SER A 177 -9.82 7.26 -4.36
CA SER A 177 -9.92 7.17 -5.83
C SER A 177 -9.40 8.41 -6.57
N TRP A 178 -8.79 9.37 -5.86
CA TRP A 178 -8.41 10.66 -6.44
C TRP A 178 -7.02 11.08 -5.99
N VAL A 179 -6.10 11.23 -6.93
CA VAL A 179 -4.82 11.90 -6.72
C VAL A 179 -5.03 13.40 -6.71
N THR A 180 -4.42 14.12 -5.76
CA THR A 180 -4.59 15.58 -5.60
C THR A 180 -3.30 16.36 -5.40
N SER A 181 -2.22 15.66 -5.07
CA SER A 181 -0.88 16.22 -4.94
C SER A 181 0.11 15.12 -5.31
N VAL A 182 1.17 15.52 -6.01
CA VAL A 182 2.35 14.71 -6.28
C VAL A 182 3.55 15.57 -5.91
N ARG A 183 4.48 14.98 -5.17
CA ARG A 183 5.74 15.63 -4.79
C ARG A 183 6.87 14.65 -5.02
N VAL A 184 8.06 15.20 -5.21
CA VAL A 184 9.26 14.41 -5.35
C VAL A 184 9.84 14.14 -3.97
N GLU A 185 10.06 12.86 -3.65
CA GLU A 185 10.67 12.39 -2.42
C GLU A 185 12.07 11.85 -2.69
N ARG A 186 13.04 12.30 -1.90
CA ARG A 186 14.47 11.96 -2.01
C ARG A 186 15.09 11.52 -0.68
N ASP A 187 14.27 11.30 0.34
CA ASP A 187 14.74 10.76 1.60
C ASP A 187 15.27 9.32 1.38
N ILE A 188 16.59 9.19 1.54
CA ILE A 188 17.31 7.93 1.33
C ILE A 188 16.78 6.81 2.22
N GLU A 189 16.33 7.10 3.44
CA GLU A 189 15.81 6.08 4.37
C GLU A 189 14.42 5.58 3.93
N ILE A 190 13.62 6.45 3.31
CA ILE A 190 12.35 6.04 2.69
C ILE A 190 12.65 5.17 1.47
N ILE A 191 13.54 5.62 0.57
CA ILE A 191 13.90 4.88 -0.65
C ILE A 191 14.44 3.49 -0.30
N ARG A 192 15.36 3.39 0.66
CA ARG A 192 15.90 2.10 1.14
C ARG A 192 14.81 1.21 1.73
N SER A 193 13.87 1.78 2.49
CA SER A 193 12.75 1.01 3.05
C SER A 193 11.85 0.44 1.94
N VAL A 194 11.59 1.23 0.89
CA VAL A 194 10.85 0.77 -0.29
C VAL A 194 11.63 -0.31 -1.04
N GLN A 195 12.93 -0.14 -1.28
CA GLN A 195 13.77 -1.16 -1.92
C GLN A 195 13.75 -2.48 -1.14
N LYS A 196 13.85 -2.43 0.20
CA LYS A 196 13.74 -3.61 1.07
C LYS A 196 12.38 -4.29 0.93
N LEU A 197 11.30 -3.52 0.90
CA LEU A 197 9.96 -4.06 0.70
C LEU A 197 9.86 -4.79 -0.64
N VAL A 198 10.34 -4.15 -1.70
CA VAL A 198 10.32 -4.72 -3.05
C VAL A 198 11.11 -6.03 -3.11
N ARG A 199 12.33 -6.07 -2.57
CA ARG A 199 13.14 -7.30 -2.51
C ARG A 199 12.42 -8.42 -1.77
N ALA A 200 11.74 -8.10 -0.68
CA ALA A 200 10.98 -9.10 0.07
C ALA A 200 9.84 -9.71 -0.76
N HIS A 201 9.21 -8.93 -1.64
CA HIS A 201 8.18 -9.42 -2.57
C HIS A 201 8.75 -10.14 -3.80
N SER A 202 9.91 -9.72 -4.31
CA SER A 202 10.50 -10.30 -5.53
C SER A 202 11.33 -11.56 -5.25
N ASP A 203 12.18 -11.51 -4.23
CA ASP A 203 13.24 -12.49 -4.00
C ASP A 203 12.94 -13.38 -2.78
N GLY A 204 11.99 -12.97 -1.94
CA GLY A 204 11.60 -13.67 -0.72
C GLY A 204 11.89 -12.89 0.56
N VAL A 205 11.16 -13.24 1.63
CA VAL A 205 11.28 -12.56 2.93
C VAL A 205 12.58 -12.87 3.66
N ASP A 206 13.31 -13.91 3.23
CA ASP A 206 14.63 -14.27 3.74
C ASP A 206 15.66 -13.14 3.51
N THR A 207 15.49 -12.32 2.49
CA THR A 207 16.26 -11.08 2.27
C THR A 207 16.25 -10.15 3.49
N LEU A 208 15.20 -10.20 4.32
CA LEU A 208 15.05 -9.40 5.54
C LEU A 208 15.68 -10.05 6.78
N LEU A 209 16.10 -11.32 6.69
CA LEU A 209 16.78 -12.02 7.79
C LEU A 209 18.28 -11.67 7.85
N GLU A 210 18.90 -11.39 6.70
CA GLU A 210 20.36 -11.26 6.55
C GLU A 210 20.95 -9.95 7.09
N ASP A 211 20.14 -8.91 7.24
CA ASP A 211 20.56 -7.58 7.73
C ASP A 211 21.19 -7.60 9.14
N ASN A 212 20.98 -8.66 9.94
CA ASN A 212 21.57 -8.75 11.28
C ASN A 212 23.04 -9.21 11.30
N LYS A 213 23.60 -9.74 10.20
CA LYS A 213 25.00 -10.22 10.21
C LYS A 213 26.01 -9.11 9.94
N VAL A 214 25.63 -8.06 9.22
CA VAL A 214 26.57 -6.98 8.85
C VAL A 214 26.69 -5.94 9.98
N GLU A 215 25.59 -5.59 10.68
CA GLU A 215 25.63 -4.63 11.79
C GLU A 215 26.34 -5.16 13.05
N ALA A 216 26.40 -6.48 13.25
CA ALA A 216 27.15 -7.08 14.35
C ALA A 216 28.68 -7.10 14.10
N SER A 217 29.10 -7.05 12.84
CA SER A 217 30.52 -7.09 12.47
C SER A 217 31.18 -5.71 12.62
N THR A 218 30.50 -4.63 12.25
CA THR A 218 31.05 -3.25 12.36
C THR A 218 31.14 -2.73 13.79
N ARG A 219 30.36 -3.27 14.74
CA ARG A 219 30.52 -2.92 16.17
C ARG A 219 31.72 -3.57 16.85
N THR A 220 32.35 -4.58 16.25
CA THR A 220 33.48 -5.29 16.86
C THR A 220 34.84 -4.65 16.55
N TYR A 221 34.95 -3.81 15.49
CA TYR A 221 36.23 -3.21 15.08
C TYR A 221 36.51 -1.79 15.63
N CYS A 222 35.59 -1.18 16.38
CA CYS A 222 35.78 0.17 16.94
C CYS A 222 36.10 0.24 18.45
N VAL A 223 36.46 -0.87 19.10
CA VAL A 223 36.87 -0.89 20.53
C VAL A 223 38.35 -1.25 20.72
N GLY A 224 39.16 -1.23 19.65
CA GLY A 224 40.53 -1.76 19.67
C GLY A 224 41.68 -0.76 19.55
N LEU A 225 41.46 0.56 19.56
CA LEU A 225 42.55 1.54 19.43
C LEU A 225 42.31 2.76 20.31
N LEU A 226 42.46 2.59 21.63
CA LEU A 226 42.71 3.68 22.57
C LEU A 226 43.13 3.04 23.90
N PHE A 227 44.40 2.68 24.08
CA PHE A 227 45.08 2.69 25.38
C PHE A 227 46.61 2.53 25.18
N SER A 228 47.30 3.64 25.49
CA SER A 228 48.70 3.82 25.95
C SER A 228 49.86 3.34 25.10
#